data_AF-A0A1G2BBZ0-F1
#
_entry.id   AF-A0A1G2BBZ0-F1
#
_cell.length_a   1.000
_cell.length_b   1.000
_cell.length_c   1.000
_cell.angle_alpha   90.00
_cell.angle_beta   90.00
_cell.angle_gamma   90.00
#
_symmetry.space_group_name_H-M   'P 1'
#
loop_
_entity.id
_entity.type
_entity.pdbx_description
1 polymer ?
#
loop_
_entity_poly.entity_id
_entity_poly.type
_entity_poly.pdbx_seq_one_letter_code
_entity_poly.pdbx_strand_id
1 'polypeptide(L)' 'MTQKRHKIIAAVHLILEKEGSPCIMEQDKYDELKWFKITKLPNNIIPYIGSAIKNIGQGNYYSEFGWQY' A
#
# COMPACT_ATOMS: atom_id res chain seq x y z
N MET A 1 -15.02 13.71 22.63
CA MET A 1 -15.54 13.26 21.33
C MET A 1 -14.46 13.54 20.30
N THR A 2 -13.60 12.57 20.01
CA THR A 2 -12.38 12.81 19.23
C THR A 2 -12.55 12.24 17.83
N GLN A 3 -12.44 13.13 16.84
CA GLN A 3 -12.69 12.91 15.42
C GLN A 3 -11.84 11.74 14.88
N LYS A 4 -12.49 10.67 14.39
CA LYS A 4 -11.83 9.55 13.70
C LYS A 4 -11.17 10.08 12.42
N ARG A 5 -9.88 10.37 12.48
CA ARG A 5 -9.04 10.60 11.29
C ARG A 5 -8.88 9.26 10.58
N HIS A 6 -9.50 9.12 9.42
CA HIS A 6 -9.31 7.98 8.54
C HIS A 6 -7.88 8.07 8.00
N LYS A 7 -6.97 7.27 8.56
CA LYS A 7 -5.57 7.26 8.13
C LYS A 7 -5.47 6.53 6.80
N ILE A 8 -4.87 7.22 5.84
CA ILE A 8 -4.63 6.78 4.48
C ILE A 8 -3.52 5.73 4.52
N ILE A 9 -3.73 4.56 3.92
CA ILE A 9 -2.73 3.48 3.86
C ILE A 9 -1.68 3.84 2.80
N ALA A 10 -0.49 4.25 3.22
CA ALA A 10 0.64 4.54 2.33
C ALA A 10 1.68 3.41 2.35
N ALA A 11 2.19 3.11 1.15
CA ALA A 11 3.25 2.19 0.77
C ALA A 11 2.91 0.69 0.71
N VAL A 12 2.93 0.15 -0.51
CA VAL A 12 3.01 -1.29 -0.79
C VAL A 12 4.42 -1.58 -1.23
N HIS A 13 5.13 -2.41 -0.45
CA HIS A 13 6.42 -2.95 -0.82
C HIS A 13 6.22 -4.41 -1.27
N LEU A 14 6.60 -4.72 -2.51
CA LEU A 14 6.72 -6.10 -2.96
C LEU A 14 8.05 -6.66 -2.45
N ILE A 15 7.99 -7.53 -1.44
CA ILE A 15 9.17 -8.21 -0.90
C ILE A 15 9.21 -9.61 -1.52
N LEU A 16 10.25 -9.90 -2.31
CA LEU A 16 10.42 -11.17 -3.03
C LEU A 16 11.05 -12.27 -2.15
N GLU A 17 11.91 -11.89 -1.20
CA GLU A 17 12.48 -12.77 -0.17
C GLU A 17 12.72 -11.97 1.11
N LYS A 18 12.66 -12.63 2.26
CA LYS A 18 12.67 -11.95 3.56
C LYS A 18 13.46 -12.73 4.61
N GLU A 19 14.67 -12.28 4.91
CA GLU A 19 15.28 -12.53 6.21
C GLU A 19 14.78 -11.46 7.20
N GLY A 20 14.00 -11.86 8.21
CA GLY A 20 13.54 -10.98 9.30
C GLY A 20 12.04 -10.65 9.31
N SER A 21 11.62 -9.71 10.18
CA SER A 21 10.25 -9.23 10.32
C SER A 21 10.16 -7.71 10.24
N PRO A 22 9.33 -7.12 9.35
CA PRO A 22 9.19 -5.69 9.23
C PRO A 22 8.50 -5.15 10.48
N CYS A 23 8.96 -3.98 10.89
CA CYS A 23 8.39 -3.22 11.99
C CYS A 23 8.15 -1.78 11.54
N ILE A 24 7.23 -1.11 12.22
CA ILE A 24 7.00 0.33 12.04
C ILE A 24 8.11 1.06 12.80
N MET A 25 8.95 1.78 12.06
CA MET A 25 10.03 2.58 12.65
C MET A 25 9.61 4.01 13.01
N GLU A 26 8.52 4.51 12.43
CA GLU A 26 7.95 5.84 12.69
C GLU A 26 6.54 5.70 13.30
N GLN A 27 6.47 5.30 14.58
CA GLN A 27 5.22 4.96 15.27
C GLN A 27 4.25 6.14 15.44
N ASP A 28 4.74 7.36 15.33
CA ASP A 28 3.95 8.59 15.36
C ASP A 28 3.25 8.87 14.01
N LYS A 29 3.80 8.35 12.92
CA LYS A 29 3.27 8.55 11.56
C LYS A 29 2.34 7.42 11.10
N TYR A 30 2.60 6.19 11.52
CA TYR A 30 1.87 5.01 11.06
C TYR A 30 1.25 4.22 12.21
N ASP A 31 0.01 3.75 12.01
CA ASP A 31 -0.73 3.00 13.03
C ASP A 31 -0.41 1.51 13.05
N GLU A 32 -0.41 0.89 11.88
CA GLU A 32 -0.39 -0.57 11.79
C GLU A 32 0.33 -1.07 10.54
N LEU A 33 0.91 -2.27 10.66
CA LEU A 33 1.53 -3.00 9.58
C LEU A 33 0.83 -4.35 9.44
N LYS A 34 0.20 -4.57 8.28
CA LYS A 34 -0.58 -5.78 8.00
C LYS A 34 -0.28 -6.32 6.62
N TRP A 35 -0.31 -7.64 6.52
CA TRP A 35 -0.24 -8.36 5.26
C TRP A 35 -1.65 -8.65 4.76
N PHE A 36 -1.90 -8.38 3.48
CA PHE A 36 -3.17 -8.66 2.83
C PHE A 36 -2.94 -9.59 1.64
N LYS A 37 -3.92 -10.46 1.38
CA LYS A 37 -3.96 -11.18 0.11
C LYS A 37 -4.28 -10.17 -1.00
N ILE A 38 -3.66 -10.31 -2.16
CA ILE A 38 -3.93 -9.47 -3.33
C ILE A 38 -5.44 -9.48 -3.70
N THR A 39 -6.12 -10.60 -3.49
CA THR A 39 -7.57 -10.76 -3.74
C THR A 39 -8.46 -10.22 -2.62
N LYS A 40 -7.89 -9.77 -1.49
CA LYS A 40 -8.62 -9.28 -0.31
C LYS A 40 -7.97 -8.01 0.25
N LEU A 41 -7.77 -7.05 -0.64
CA LEU A 41 -7.28 -5.73 -0.28
C LEU A 41 -8.39 -4.89 0.39
N PRO A 42 -8.05 -4.01 1.34
CA PRO A 42 -9.02 -3.09 1.91
C PRO A 42 -9.48 -2.05 0.86
N ASN A 43 -10.68 -1.50 1.05
CA ASN A 43 -11.26 -0.54 0.09
C ASN A 43 -10.63 0.86 0.18
N ASN A 44 -9.94 1.19 1.28
CA ASN A 44 -9.35 2.50 1.57
C ASN A 44 -7.86 2.57 1.18
N ILE A 45 -7.52 2.10 -0.01
CA ILE A 45 -6.17 2.16 -0.55
C ILE A 45 -5.99 3.45 -1.35
N ILE A 46 -4.79 4.05 -1.30
CA ILE A 46 -4.47 5.19 -2.16
C ILE A 46 -4.58 4.76 -3.63
N PRO A 47 -5.27 5.52 -4.51
CA PRO A 47 -5.53 5.10 -5.88
C PRO A 47 -4.32 4.60 -6.68
N TYR A 48 -3.17 5.28 -6.58
CA TYR A 48 -1.96 4.86 -7.32
C TYR A 48 -1.43 3.49 -6.86
N ILE A 49 -1.59 3.14 -5.59
CA ILE A 49 -1.22 1.83 -5.05
C ILE A 49 -2.12 0.74 -5.64
N GLY A 50 -3.44 0.98 -5.68
CA GLY A 50 -4.38 0.05 -6.30
C GLY A 50 -4.08 -0.17 -7.79
N SER A 51 -3.75 0.91 -8.51
CA SER A 51 -3.31 0.84 -9.91
C SER A 51 -2.03 0.02 -10.07
N ALA A 52 -1.02 0.24 -9.22
CA ALA A 52 0.24 -0.48 -9.27
C ALA A 52 0.03 -1.99 -9.05
N ILE A 53 -0.73 -2.40 -8.02
CA ILE A 53 -1.00 -3.82 -7.75
C ILE A 53 -1.69 -4.48 -8.95
N LYS A 54 -2.66 -3.78 -9.56
CA LYS A 54 -3.35 -4.27 -10.76
C LYS A 54 -2.37 -4.46 -11.92
N ASN A 55 -1.52 -3.47 -12.20
CA ASN A 55 -0.53 -3.52 -13.28
C ASN A 55 0.47 -4.65 -13.09
N ILE A 56 1.00 -4.82 -11.87
CA ILE A 56 1.90 -5.93 -11.52
C ILE A 56 1.21 -7.28 -11.76
N GLY A 57 -0.05 -7.43 -11.34
CA GLY A 57 -0.83 -8.65 -11.59
C GLY A 57 -1.06 -8.97 -13.08
N GLN A 58 -0.87 -7.98 -13.97
CA GLN A 58 -0.96 -8.11 -15.42
C GLN A 58 0.42 -8.23 -16.10
N GLY A 59 1.53 -8.23 -15.34
CA GLY A 59 2.89 -8.25 -15.89
C GLY A 59 3.42 -6.88 -16.33
N ASN A 60 2.70 -5.80 -16.04
CA ASN A 60 3.11 -4.43 -16.35
C ASN A 60 3.86 -3.84 -15.16
N TYR A 61 5.19 -3.82 -15.24
CA TYR A 61 6.04 -3.33 -14.15
C TYR A 61 6.28 -1.81 -14.17
N TYR A 62 5.97 -1.14 -15.30
CA TYR A 62 6.03 0.31 -15.43
C TYR A 62 4.64 0.85 -15.75
N SER A 63 4.24 1.91 -15.04
CA SER A 63 3.03 2.66 -15.33
C SER A 63 3.12 4.05 -14.73
N GLU A 64 2.61 5.04 -15.44
CA GLU A 64 2.46 6.40 -14.92
C GLU A 64 1.05 6.57 -14.36
N PHE A 65 0.93 7.32 -13.27
CA PHE A 65 -0.35 7.57 -12.60
C PHE A 65 -0.50 9.06 -12.30
N GLY A 66 -1.59 9.65 -12.76
CA GLY A 66 -1.96 11.04 -12.43
C GLY A 66 -1.32 12.13 -13.31
N TRP A 67 -0.45 11.78 -14.25
CA TRP A 67 0.05 12.73 -15.25
C TRP A 67 -0.93 12.81 -16.44
N GLN A 68 -1.38 14.02 -16.76
CA GLN A 68 -2.10 14.34 -18.00
C GLN A 68 -1.12 15.17 -18.83
N TYR A 69 -0.84 14.73 -20.06
CA TYR A 69 -0.04 15.50 -21.02
C TYR A 69 -0.91 16.54 -21.74
#